data_AF-A0A3R9Y713-F1
#
_entry.id   AF-A0A3R9Y713-F1
#
_cell.length_a   1.000
_cell.length_b   1.000
_cell.length_c   1.000
_cell.angle_alpha   90.00
_cell.angle_beta   90.00
_cell.angle_gamma   90.00
#
_symmetry.space_group_name_H-M   'P 1'
#
loop_
_entity.id
_entity.type
_entity.pdbx_description
1 polymer ?
#
loop_
_entity_poly.entity_id
_entity_poly.type
_entity_poly.pdbx_seq_one_letter_code
_entity_poly.pdbx_strand_id
1 'polypeptide(L)' 'MDNSAKQQSPKVIDLDKILAEGGQYTPAWEGLFTPVAVVAIKAAAEKVECSPEEYIQIATLRQLDADKG' A
#
# COMPACT_ATOMS: atom_id res chain seq x y z
N MET A 1 35.96 -2.27 0.80
CA MET A 1 34.94 -1.41 0.16
C MET A 1 33.69 -2.25 0.18
N ASP A 2 32.96 -2.19 1.29
CA ASP A 2 31.97 -3.19 1.65
C ASP A 2 30.59 -2.54 1.55
N ASN A 3 29.98 -2.69 0.37
CA ASN A 3 28.67 -2.14 0.06
C ASN A 3 27.60 -3.12 0.53
N SER A 4 27.34 -3.14 1.84
CA SER A 4 26.26 -3.93 2.43
C SER A 4 24.92 -3.25 2.19
N ALA A 5 24.30 -3.56 1.05
CA ALA A 5 22.90 -3.25 0.81
C ALA A 5 22.06 -3.89 1.93
N LYS A 6 21.46 -3.06 2.80
CA LYS A 6 20.47 -3.49 3.79
C LYS A 6 19.24 -3.98 3.03
N GLN A 7 19.25 -5.27 2.69
CA GLN A 7 18.07 -5.99 2.26
C GLN A 7 17.05 -5.87 3.40
N GLN A 8 16.04 -5.01 3.23
CA GLN A 8 14.94 -4.95 4.18
C GLN A 8 14.30 -6.34 4.19
N SER A 9 14.48 -7.06 5.30
CA SER A 9 13.84 -8.35 5.52
C SER A 9 12.34 -8.21 5.26
N PRO A 10 11.68 -9.19 4.63
CA PRO A 10 10.22 -9.19 4.52
C PRO A 10 9.67 -9.00 5.94
N LYS A 11 8.80 -8.02 6.14
CA LYS A 11 8.07 -7.90 7.40
C LYS A 11 7.22 -9.15 7.53
N VAL A 12 7.70 -10.12 8.31
CA VAL A 12 6.91 -11.30 8.66
C VAL A 12 5.85 -10.81 9.63
N ILE A 13 4.61 -10.83 9.17
CA ILE A 13 3.46 -10.44 9.95
C ILE A 13 2.96 -11.69 10.68
N ASP A 14 2.91 -11.62 12.00
CA ASP A 14 2.41 -12.69 12.86
C ASP A 14 0.88 -12.72 12.79
N LEU A 15 0.36 -13.75 12.10
CA LEU A 15 -1.07 -13.96 11.89
C LEU A 15 -1.80 -14.29 13.20
N ASP A 16 -1.15 -14.97 14.15
CA ASP A 16 -1.78 -15.35 15.41
C ASP A 16 -1.99 -14.12 16.31
N LYS A 17 -1.07 -13.17 16.24
CA LYS A 17 -1.20 -11.87 16.93
C LYS A 17 -2.36 -11.04 16.36
N ILE A 18 -2.54 -11.03 15.04
CA ILE A 18 -3.65 -10.32 14.38
C ILE A 18 -5.00 -10.88 14.77
N LEU A 19 -5.10 -12.22 14.84
CA LEU A 19 -6.33 -12.90 15.21
C LEU A 19 -6.64 -12.68 16.71
N ALA A 20 -5.63 -12.63 17.56
CA ALA A 20 -5.76 -12.34 18.99
C ALA A 20 -6.22 -10.89 19.28
N GLU A 21 -5.85 -9.92 18.44
CA GLU A 21 -6.26 -8.50 18.57
C GLU A 21 -7.67 -8.23 18.00
N GLY A 22 -8.43 -9.26 17.61
CA GLY A 22 -9.81 -9.12 17.15
C GLY A 22 -9.96 -8.81 15.65
N GLY A 23 -8.96 -9.16 14.84
CA GLY A 23 -9.09 -9.20 13.38
C GLY A 23 -9.05 -7.84 12.67
N GLN A 24 -8.76 -6.75 13.37
CA GLN A 24 -8.57 -5.42 12.75
C GLN A 24 -7.10 -5.16 12.40
N TYR A 25 -6.47 -6.08 11.68
CA TYR A 25 -5.24 -5.75 10.96
C TYR A 25 -5.57 -5.45 9.51
N THR A 26 -6.04 -4.23 9.28
CA THR A 26 -5.91 -3.60 7.97
C THR A 26 -4.50 -3.00 7.93
N PRO A 27 -3.54 -3.61 7.19
CA PRO A 27 -2.26 -2.95 7.00
C PRO A 27 -2.53 -1.56 6.41
N ALA A 28 -1.92 -0.53 6.99
CA ALA A 28 -1.89 0.79 6.37
C ALA A 28 -1.46 0.61 4.91
N TRP A 29 -2.12 1.30 3.98
CA TRP A 29 -1.94 1.03 2.56
C TRP A 29 -0.46 1.17 2.15
N GLU A 30 0.34 2.00 2.80
CA GLU A 30 1.78 2.10 2.57
C GLU A 30 2.54 0.80 2.82
N GLY A 31 2.04 -0.06 3.69
CA GLY A 31 2.58 -1.39 3.95
C GLY A 31 2.28 -2.39 2.82
N LEU A 32 1.35 -2.07 1.92
CA LEU A 32 0.97 -2.91 0.78
C LEU A 32 1.79 -2.60 -0.49
N PHE A 33 2.42 -1.43 -0.56
CA PHE A 33 3.12 -0.95 -1.75
C PHE A 33 4.61 -0.75 -1.50
N THR A 34 5.39 -0.79 -2.58
CA THR A 34 6.83 -0.43 -2.50
C THR A 34 6.98 1.06 -2.14
N PRO A 35 8.10 1.47 -1.52
CA PRO A 35 8.31 2.89 -1.19
C PRO A 35 8.18 3.84 -2.38
N VAL A 36 8.62 3.41 -3.57
CA VAL A 36 8.49 4.19 -4.81
C VAL A 36 7.02 4.33 -5.21
N ALA A 37 6.23 3.26 -5.11
CA ALA A 37 4.80 3.31 -5.39
C ALA A 37 4.07 4.20 -4.37
N VAL A 38 4.43 4.17 -3.09
CA VAL A 38 3.87 5.07 -2.06
C VAL A 38 4.10 6.54 -2.42
N VAL A 39 5.31 6.90 -2.86
CA VAL A 39 5.62 8.27 -3.31
C VAL A 39 4.78 8.64 -4.54
N ALA A 40 4.67 7.74 -5.52
CA ALA A 40 3.89 7.99 -6.72
C ALA A 40 2.40 8.18 -6.40
N ILE A 41 1.84 7.36 -5.51
CA ILE A 41 0.44 7.47 -5.05
C ILE A 41 0.22 8.81 -4.36
N LYS A 42 1.11 9.22 -3.43
CA LYS A 42 1.00 10.52 -2.75
C LYS A 42 1.01 11.68 -3.73
N ALA A 43 1.94 11.68 -4.69
CA ALA A 43 2.02 12.72 -5.71
C ALA A 43 0.80 12.72 -6.65
N ALA A 44 0.21 11.55 -6.93
CA ALA A 44 -0.98 11.45 -7.77
C ALA A 44 -2.24 11.93 -7.04
N ALA A 45 -2.39 11.58 -5.76
CA ALA A 45 -3.48 12.02 -4.90
C ALA A 45 -3.46 13.56 -4.72
N GLU A 46 -2.27 14.13 -4.50
CA GLU A 46 -2.08 15.59 -4.40
C GLU A 46 -2.55 16.32 -5.68
N LYS A 47 -2.22 15.79 -6.86
CA LYS A 47 -2.64 16.39 -8.15
C LYS A 47 -4.14 16.43 -8.37
N VAL A 48 -4.89 15.57 -7.69
CA VAL A 48 -6.36 15.50 -7.80
C VAL A 48 -7.06 15.93 -6.51
N GLU A 49 -6.31 16.54 -5.59
CA GLU A 49 -6.81 17.13 -4.35
C GLU A 49 -7.60 16.15 -3.46
N CYS A 50 -7.15 14.90 -3.36
CA CYS A 50 -7.75 13.91 -2.47
C CYS A 50 -6.72 13.19 -1.58
N SER A 51 -7.20 12.38 -0.64
CA SER A 51 -6.32 11.51 0.15
C SER A 51 -5.75 10.35 -0.69
N PRO A 52 -4.56 9.83 -0.36
CA PRO A 52 -4.01 8.63 -0.99
C PRO A 52 -4.97 7.43 -1.00
N GLU A 53 -5.73 7.23 0.07
CA GLU A 53 -6.72 6.17 0.23
C GLU A 53 -7.87 6.33 -0.78
N GLU A 54 -8.42 7.55 -0.89
CA GLU A 54 -9.45 7.86 -1.88
C GLU A 54 -8.93 7.70 -3.31
N TYR A 55 -7.69 8.13 -3.57
CA TYR A 55 -7.06 7.94 -4.87
C TYR A 55 -6.97 6.45 -5.24
N ILE A 56 -6.52 5.59 -4.32
CA ILE A 56 -6.45 4.14 -4.54
C ILE A 56 -7.84 3.55 -4.84
N GLN A 57 -8.86 3.96 -4.10
CA GLN A 57 -10.24 3.49 -4.33
C GLN A 57 -10.74 3.90 -5.71
N ILE A 58 -10.60 5.18 -6.09
CA ILE A 58 -11.01 5.70 -7.40
C ILE A 58 -10.26 4.98 -8.52
N ALA A 59 -8.94 4.81 -8.39
CA ALA A 59 -8.13 4.11 -9.38
C ALA A 59 -8.56 2.64 -9.54
N THR A 60 -8.87 1.97 -8.43
CA THR A 60 -9.35 0.57 -8.44
C THR A 60 -10.71 0.46 -9.15
N LEU A 61 -11.67 1.33 -8.82
CA LEU A 61 -12.98 1.33 -9.48
C LEU A 61 -12.88 1.58 -10.98
N ARG A 62 -12.03 2.53 -11.39
CA ARG A 62 -11.78 2.80 -12.82
C ARG A 62 -11.20 1.60 -13.56
N GLN A 63 -10.28 0.87 -12.93
CA GLN A 63 -9.72 -0.34 -13.54
C GLN A 63 -10.79 -1.43 -13.67
N LEU A 64 -11.59 -1.64 -12.63
CA LEU A 64 -12.70 -2.61 -12.66
C LEU A 64 -13.75 -2.29 -13.72
N ASP A 65 -13.99 -1.02 -14.02
CA ASP A 65 -14.89 -0.62 -15.09
C ASP A 65 -14.25 -0.80 -16.48
N ALA A 66 -12.94 -0.56 -16.61
CA ALA A 66 -12.20 -0.80 -17.84
C ALA A 66 -12.14 -2.31 -18.20
N ASP A 67 -12.00 -3.18 -17.20
CA ASP A 67 -11.92 -4.64 -17.39
C ASP A 67 -13.27 -5.28 -17.80
N LYS A 68 -14.38 -4.55 -17.65
CA LYS A 68 -15.73 -4.99 -18.08
C LYS A 68 -16.05 -4.64 -19.55
N GLY A 69 -15.23 -3.81 -20.19
CA GLY A 69 -15.36 -3.39 -21.60
C GLY A 69 -14.54 -4.24 -22.54
#